data_AF-A0A936JDA7-F1
#
_entry.id   AF-A0A936JDA7-F1
#
_cell.length_a   1.000
_cell.length_b   1.000
_cell.length_c   1.000
_cell.angle_alpha   90.00
_cell.angle_beta   90.00
_cell.angle_gamma   90.00
#
_symmetry.space_group_name_H-M   'P 1'
#
loop_
_entity.id
_entity.type
_entity.pdbx_description
1 polymer ?
#
loop_
_entity_poly.entity_id
_entity_poly.type
_entity_poly.pdbx_seq_one_letter_code
_entity_poly.pdbx_strand_id
1 'polypeptide(L)'
;MKKYASIYVIIILLAITIIPFEIFAQCPMCKMAAESDMRAGGTAGKGLNTGILYLLAMPYLLVGLMFYYWRKKNAQTPIESDFSKN
;
A
#
# COMPACT_ATOMS: atom_id res chain seq x y z
N MET A 1 21.75 26.64 -3.44
CA MET A 1 22.01 25.44 -4.25
C MET A 1 21.34 24.18 -3.70
N LYS A 2 21.51 23.84 -2.41
CA LYS A 2 20.90 22.63 -1.78
C LYS A 2 19.37 22.55 -1.87
N LYS A 3 18.67 23.69 -1.76
CA LYS A 3 17.20 23.78 -1.89
C LYS A 3 16.69 23.40 -3.29
N TYR A 4 17.37 23.84 -4.35
CA TYR A 4 17.04 23.43 -5.71
C TYR A 4 17.42 21.97 -5.97
N ALA A 5 18.55 21.50 -5.43
CA ALA A 5 18.93 20.10 -5.50
C ALA A 5 17.88 19.18 -4.83
N SER A 6 17.34 19.58 -3.67
CA SER A 6 16.27 18.84 -2.99
C SER A 6 14.98 18.83 -3.80
N ILE A 7 14.61 19.94 -4.45
CA ILE A 7 13.44 20.02 -5.33
C ILE A 7 13.61 19.09 -6.53
N TYR A 8 14.79 19.10 -7.16
CA TYR A 8 15.10 18.21 -8.28
C TYR A 8 15.02 16.73 -7.89
N VAL A 9 15.51 16.35 -6.71
CA VAL A 9 15.42 14.98 -6.20
C VAL A 9 13.96 14.54 -6.02
N ILE A 10 13.11 15.40 -5.47
CA ILE A 10 11.68 15.11 -5.29
C ILE A 10 10.99 14.94 -6.65
N ILE A 11 11.29 15.80 -7.62
CA ILE A 11 10.72 15.72 -8.98
C ILE A 11 11.13 14.41 -9.68
N ILE A 12 12.40 14.00 -9.55
CA ILE A 12 12.91 12.75 -10.12
C ILE A 12 12.23 11.54 -9.47
N LEU A 13 12.07 11.54 -8.15
CA LEU A 13 11.32 10.49 -7.42
C LEU A 13 9.88 10.39 -7.89
N LEU A 14 9.20 11.53 -8.06
CA LEU A 14 7.82 11.56 -8.54
C LEU A 14 7.72 11.02 -9.98
N ALA A 15 8.64 11.43 -10.87
CA ALA A 15 8.69 10.96 -12.25
C ALA A 15 8.87 9.43 -12.37
N ILE A 16 9.69 8.83 -11.49
CA ILE A 16 9.91 7.38 -11.46
C ILE A 16 8.62 6.61 -11.14
N THR A 17 7.71 7.18 -10.33
CA THR A 17 6.45 6.52 -9.95
C THR A 17 5.40 6.48 -11.06
N ILE A 18 5.53 7.33 -12.09
CA ILE A 18 4.56 7.44 -13.19
C ILE A 18 4.91 6.46 -14.33
N ILE A 19 6.11 5.89 -14.32
CA ILE A 19 6.53 4.91 -15.33
C ILE A 19 5.80 3.60 -15.06
N PRO A 20 4.94 3.11 -15.98
CA PRO A 20 4.32 1.80 -15.84
C PRO A 20 5.41 0.75 -16.03
N PHE A 21 5.97 0.26 -14.93
CA PHE A 21 6.78 -0.95 -14.96
C PHE A 21 5.84 -2.12 -15.21
N GLU A 22 6.04 -2.83 -16.32
CA GLU A 22 5.51 -4.18 -16.55
C GLU A 22 6.00 -5.06 -15.39
N ILE A 23 5.16 -5.21 -14.37
CA ILE A 23 5.46 -6.02 -13.19
C ILE A 23 5.37 -7.48 -13.63
N PHE A 24 6.48 -8.03 -14.16
CA PHE A 24 6.62 -9.47 -14.31
C PHE A 24 6.45 -10.08 -12.93
N ALA A 25 5.36 -10.85 -12.72
CA ALA A 25 5.05 -11.47 -11.45
C ALA A 25 6.28 -12.21 -10.90
N GLN A 26 6.66 -11.91 -9.65
CA GLN A 26 7.91 -12.37 -9.04
C GLN A 26 7.98 -13.89 -8.74
N CYS A 27 6.99 -14.67 -9.20
CA CYS A 27 7.04 -16.12 -9.19
C CYS A 27 6.68 -16.63 -10.59
N PRO A 28 7.67 -16.99 -11.45
CA PRO A 28 7.40 -17.49 -12.80
C PRO A 28 6.58 -18.79 -12.77
N MET A 29 6.63 -19.55 -11.67
CA MET A 29 5.89 -20.80 -11.49
C MET A 29 4.38 -20.59 -11.34
N CYS A 30 3.95 -19.63 -10.50
CA CYS A 30 2.52 -19.36 -10.28
C CYS A 30 1.87 -18.74 -11.53
N LYS A 31 2.62 -17.90 -12.26
CA LYS A 31 2.17 -17.32 -13.53
C LYS A 31 2.03 -18.39 -14.61
N MET A 32 3.02 -19.27 -14.76
CA MET A 32 2.99 -20.34 -15.76
C MET A 32 1.86 -21.34 -15.49
N ALA A 33 1.66 -21.77 -14.24
CA ALA A 33 0.56 -22.68 -13.89
C ALA A 33 -0.82 -22.07 -14.18
N ALA A 34 -1.01 -20.78 -13.84
CA ALA A 34 -2.24 -20.06 -14.14
C ALA A 34 -2.47 -19.87 -15.65
N GLU A 35 -1.43 -19.55 -16.42
CA GLU A 35 -1.53 -19.45 -17.88
C GLU A 35 -1.78 -20.80 -18.56
N SER A 36 -1.17 -21.89 -18.07
CA SER A 36 -1.42 -23.24 -18.56
C SER A 36 -2.86 -23.70 -18.32
N ASP A 37 -3.43 -23.40 -17.14
CA ASP A 37 -4.84 -23.67 -16.82
C ASP A 37 -5.77 -22.88 -17.75
N MET A 38 -5.50 -21.58 -17.96
CA MET A 38 -6.29 -20.74 -18.87
C MET A 38 -6.26 -21.25 -20.33
N ARG A 39 -5.09 -21.74 -20.80
CA ARG A 39 -4.94 -22.33 -22.15
C ARG A 39 -5.70 -23.65 -22.30
N ALA A 40 -5.88 -24.40 -21.21
CA ALA A 40 -6.69 -25.61 -21.16
C ALA A 40 -8.20 -25.34 -20.96
N GLY A 41 -8.62 -24.06 -20.91
CA GLY A 41 -10.01 -23.65 -20.71
C GLY A 41 -10.44 -23.50 -19.25
N GLY A 42 -9.51 -23.66 -18.31
CA GLY A 42 -9.72 -23.42 -16.88
C GLY A 42 -9.86 -21.93 -16.55
N THR A 43 -10.33 -21.61 -15.35
CA THR A 43 -10.60 -20.22 -14.91
C THR A 43 -9.66 -19.75 -13.80
N ALA A 44 -8.71 -20.57 -13.34
CA ALA A 44 -7.91 -20.30 -12.16
C ALA A 44 -7.00 -19.07 -12.29
N GLY A 45 -6.65 -18.67 -13.52
CA GLY A 45 -5.89 -17.44 -13.79
C GLY A 45 -6.71 -16.15 -13.82
N LYS A 46 -8.05 -16.22 -13.87
CA LYS A 46 -8.90 -15.01 -13.88
C LYS A 46 -8.87 -14.35 -12.50
N GLY A 47 -8.34 -13.14 -12.44
CA GLY A 47 -8.34 -12.32 -11.22
C GLY A 47 -7.14 -12.51 -10.30
N LEU A 48 -6.12 -13.30 -10.70
CA LEU A 48 -4.91 -13.50 -9.89
C LEU A 48 -4.20 -12.18 -9.57
N ASN A 49 -4.05 -11.29 -10.54
CA ASN A 49 -3.42 -9.97 -10.33
C ASN A 49 -4.24 -9.09 -9.38
N THR A 50 -5.58 -9.17 -9.44
CA THR A 50 -6.47 -8.49 -8.49
C THR A 50 -6.30 -9.05 -7.07
N GLY A 51 -6.15 -10.37 -6.94
CA GLY A 51 -5.88 -11.04 -5.67
C GLY A 51 -4.55 -10.61 -5.05
N ILE A 52 -3.48 -10.53 -5.85
CA ILE A 52 -2.16 -10.06 -5.38
C ILE A 52 -2.23 -8.61 -4.89
N LEU A 53 -2.87 -7.72 -5.65
CA LEU A 53 -3.06 -6.32 -5.24
C LEU A 53 -3.89 -6.20 -3.96
N TYR A 54 -4.94 -7.01 -3.81
CA TYR A 54 -5.76 -7.03 -2.60
C TYR A 54 -4.97 -7.48 -1.37
N LEU A 55 -4.21 -8.57 -1.48
CA LEU A 55 -3.36 -9.09 -0.41
C LEU A 55 -2.24 -8.12 -0.01
N LEU A 56 -1.66 -7.42 -0.98
CA LEU A 56 -0.66 -6.37 -0.71
C LEU A 56 -1.28 -5.12 -0.08
N ALA A 57 -2.48 -4.70 -0.49
CA ALA A 57 -3.13 -3.50 0.04
C ALA A 57 -3.62 -3.69 1.49
N MET A 58 -4.10 -4.88 1.83
CA MET A 58 -4.65 -5.19 3.15
C MET A 58 -3.78 -4.80 4.36
N PRO A 59 -2.49 -5.21 4.45
CA PRO A 59 -1.66 -4.86 5.61
C PRO A 59 -1.49 -3.34 5.79
N TYR A 60 -1.38 -2.57 4.69
CA TYR A 60 -1.27 -1.11 4.78
C TYR A 60 -2.56 -0.46 5.25
N LEU A 61 -3.71 -0.92 4.77
CA LEU A 61 -5.01 -0.44 5.22
C LEU A 61 -5.24 -0.73 6.71
N LEU A 62 -4.90 -1.93 7.16
CA LEU A 62 -5.02 -2.32 8.56
C LEU A 62 -4.14 -1.45 9.47
N VAL A 63 -2.87 -1.24 9.11
CA VAL A 63 -1.96 -0.37 9.87
C VAL A 63 -2.45 1.08 9.86
N GLY A 64 -2.88 1.59 8.71
CA GLY A 64 -3.41 2.95 8.58
C GLY A 64 -4.66 3.19 9.43
N LEU A 65 -5.59 2.23 9.44
CA LEU A 65 -6.79 2.28 10.28
C LEU A 65 -6.41 2.21 11.77
N MET A 66 -5.53 1.29 12.16
CA MET A 66 -5.06 1.17 13.54
C MET A 66 -4.42 2.46 14.03
N PHE A 67 -3.56 3.07 13.20
CA PHE A 67 -2.91 4.35 13.50
C PHE A 67 -3.93 5.49 13.63
N TYR A 68 -4.91 5.55 12.72
CA TYR A 68 -5.98 6.55 12.78
C TYR A 68 -6.81 6.43 14.07
N TYR A 69 -7.23 5.21 14.43
CA TYR A 69 -7.98 4.93 15.66
C TYR A 69 -7.16 5.28 16.92
N TRP A 70 -5.89 4.91 16.96
CA TRP A 70 -4.99 5.25 18.07
C TRP A 70 -4.83 6.76 18.23
N ARG A 71 -4.61 7.49 17.13
CA ARG A 71 -4.51 8.96 17.17
C ARG A 71 -5.81 9.61 17.64
N LYS A 72 -6.96 9.13 17.18
CA LYS A 72 -8.27 9.63 17.61
C LYS A 72 -8.52 9.41 19.10
N LYS A 73 -8.17 8.22 19.62
CA LYS A 73 -8.28 7.90 21.04
C LYS A 73 -7.38 8.78 21.91
N ASN A 74 -6.15 9.04 21.47
CA ASN A 74 -5.20 9.86 22.23
C ASN A 74 -5.49 11.37 22.12
N ALA A 75 -6.19 11.81 21.07
CA ALA A 75 -6.73 13.17 20.97
C ALA A 75 -7.94 13.42 21.90
N GLN A 76 -8.48 12.35 22.51
CA GLN A 76 -9.62 12.36 23.42
C GLN A 76 -9.22 12.04 24.87
N THR A 77 -7.96 12.29 25.26
CA THR A 77 -7.63 12.40 26.68
C THR A 77 -8.34 13.64 27.24
N PRO A 78 -9.32 13.47 28.16
CA PRO A 78 -10.15 14.58 28.61
C PRO A 78 -9.35 15.50 29.54
N ILE A 79 -9.39 16.80 29.27
CA ILE A 79 -8.95 17.88 30.16
C ILE A 79 -9.99 18.03 31.29
N GLU A 80 -10.31 16.94 32.02
CA GLU A 80 -11.48 16.87 32.94
C GLU A 80 -11.11 16.40 34.35
N SER A 81 -9.88 16.58 34.84
CA SER A 81 -9.62 16.29 36.26
C SER A 81 -8.61 17.17 36.99
N ASP A 82 -8.00 18.16 36.33
CA ASP A 82 -6.97 18.99 36.98
C ASP A 82 -7.51 20.33 37.55
N PHE A 83 -8.70 20.79 37.13
CA PHE A 83 -9.27 22.07 37.59
C PHE A 83 -10.15 21.97 38.85
N SER A 84 -10.27 20.80 39.48
CA SER A 84 -11.08 20.63 40.71
C SER A 84 -10.25 20.57 42.00
N LYS A 85 -8.92 20.72 41.95
CA LYS A 85 -8.03 20.53 43.11
C LYS A 85 -7.02 21.66 43.41
N ASN A 86 -7.24 22.89 42.93
CA ASN A 86 -6.55 24.06 43.48
C ASN A 86 -7.32 25.36 43.22
#